data_AF-B4IIV3-F1
#
_entry.id   AF-B4IIV3-F1
#
_cell.length_a   1.000
_cell.length_b   1.000
_cell.length_c   1.000
_cell.angle_alpha   90.00
_cell.angle_beta   90.00
_cell.angle_gamma   90.00
#
_symmetry.space_group_name_H-M   'P 1'
#
loop_
_entity.id
_entity.type
_entity.pdbx_description
1 polymer ?
#
loop_
_entity_poly.entity_id
_entity_poly.type
_entity_poly.pdbx_seq_one_letter_code
_entity_poly.pdbx_strand_id
1 'polypeptide(L)'
;MVPIFVNNCIDYLEENGLQQVGLFRVSTSKKRVKQLREDFDKDIYFGISVDTCPHDVATLLKEFLRDLPEPLLCNTLYLTFLKTQRIRNRRLQLEAISHLIRLLPIPHRDTLYVLLVFLAKVAAHSDDIWSTEGCCLTIGNKMDSNNLATVFAPNILRSTHLTFSRDKEQENMSDAINVVRFVKQNTCLLFLPLMRQA
;
A
#
# COMPACT_ATOMS: atom_id res chain seq x y z
N MET A 1 8.32 12.24 8.09
CA MET A 1 9.41 11.99 7.15
C MET A 1 9.15 10.69 6.41
N VAL A 2 9.23 10.69 5.09
CA VAL A 2 9.04 9.51 4.23
C VAL A 2 10.41 9.08 3.68
N PRO A 3 10.76 7.78 3.66
CA PRO A 3 12.01 7.34 3.06
C PRO A 3 12.13 7.76 1.58
N ILE A 4 13.29 8.30 1.19
CA ILE A 4 13.55 8.77 -0.19
C ILE A 4 13.26 7.66 -1.20
N PHE A 5 13.69 6.43 -0.88
CA PHE A 5 13.42 5.25 -1.69
C PHE A 5 11.92 5.05 -2.01
N VAL A 6 11.04 5.27 -1.02
CA VAL A 6 9.58 5.14 -1.20
C VAL A 6 9.07 6.22 -2.16
N ASN A 7 9.54 7.46 -2.00
CA ASN A 7 9.18 8.55 -2.91
C ASN A 7 9.68 8.24 -4.33
N ASN A 8 10.94 7.87 -4.53
CA ASN A 8 11.48 7.55 -5.86
C ASN A 8 10.69 6.43 -6.56
N CYS A 9 10.28 5.39 -5.82
CA CYS A 9 9.44 4.33 -6.38
C CYS A 9 8.06 4.85 -6.76
N ILE A 10 7.42 5.65 -5.90
CA ILE A 10 6.08 6.19 -6.14
C ILE A 10 6.11 7.16 -7.31
N ASP A 11 7.03 8.12 -7.33
CA ASP A 11 7.18 9.12 -8.40
C ASP A 11 7.35 8.43 -9.77
N TYR A 12 8.26 7.46 -9.84
CA TYR A 12 8.45 6.66 -11.05
C TYR A 12 7.18 5.91 -11.48
N LEU A 13 6.45 5.30 -10.53
CA LEU A 13 5.24 4.55 -10.83
C LEU A 13 4.04 5.44 -11.18
N GLU A 14 3.98 6.66 -10.68
CA GLU A 14 2.99 7.65 -11.11
C GLU A 14 3.20 8.05 -12.57
N GLU A 15 4.45 8.22 -12.98
CA GLU A 15 4.80 8.58 -14.36
C GLU A 15 4.65 7.40 -15.34
N ASN A 16 5.06 6.19 -14.93
CA ASN A 16 5.26 5.06 -15.85
C ASN A 16 4.32 3.86 -15.59
N GLY A 17 3.71 3.79 -14.42
CA GLY A 17 3.04 2.58 -13.90
C GLY A 17 1.52 2.60 -13.92
N LEU A 18 0.87 3.77 -13.94
CA LEU A 18 -0.58 3.89 -13.69
C LEU A 18 -1.46 3.14 -14.70
N GLN A 19 -1.00 2.92 -15.93
CA GLN A 19 -1.73 2.18 -16.96
C GLN A 19 -1.29 0.71 -17.10
N GLN A 20 -0.35 0.25 -16.28
CA GLN A 20 0.18 -1.11 -16.40
C GLN A 20 -0.78 -2.13 -15.78
N VAL A 21 -1.36 -2.98 -16.61
CA VAL A 21 -2.34 -3.99 -16.20
C VAL A 21 -1.77 -4.90 -15.11
N GLY A 22 -2.45 -4.98 -13.98
CA GLY A 22 -2.04 -5.79 -12.85
C GLY A 22 -0.83 -5.23 -12.08
N LEU A 23 -0.62 -3.91 -12.08
CA LEU A 23 0.38 -3.25 -11.23
C LEU A 23 0.29 -3.79 -9.78
N PHE A 24 1.42 -4.09 -9.15
CA PHE A 24 1.52 -4.78 -7.85
C PHE A 24 1.04 -6.24 -7.78
N ARG A 25 0.31 -6.77 -8.77
CA ARG A 25 -0.17 -8.16 -8.79
C ARG A 25 0.68 -9.08 -9.66
N VAL A 26 1.16 -8.59 -10.80
CA VAL A 26 1.97 -9.37 -11.75
C VAL A 26 3.29 -9.81 -11.12
N SER A 27 3.63 -11.09 -11.29
CA SER A 27 4.90 -11.68 -10.87
C SER A 27 6.05 -11.20 -11.73
N THR A 28 7.20 -10.97 -11.12
CA THR A 28 8.38 -10.38 -11.76
C THR A 28 9.61 -11.27 -11.66
N SER A 29 10.66 -10.92 -12.40
CA SER A 29 11.95 -11.60 -12.31
C SER A 29 12.64 -11.25 -10.99
N LYS A 30 12.80 -12.24 -10.11
CA LYS A 30 13.55 -12.10 -8.85
C LYS A 30 14.96 -11.53 -9.08
N LYS A 31 15.61 -11.91 -10.18
CA LYS A 31 16.94 -11.41 -10.54
C LYS A 31 16.92 -9.91 -10.83
N ARG A 32 15.94 -9.40 -11.59
CA ARG A 32 15.82 -7.97 -11.91
C ARG A 32 15.49 -7.14 -10.68
N VAL A 33 14.54 -7.60 -9.85
CA VAL A 33 14.20 -6.92 -8.58
C VAL A 33 15.40 -6.88 -7.64
N LYS A 34 16.18 -7.97 -7.55
CA LYS A 34 17.41 -7.99 -6.75
C LYS A 34 18.44 -6.98 -7.27
N GLN A 35 18.65 -6.94 -8.59
CA GLN A 35 19.56 -5.96 -9.19
C GLN A 35 19.14 -4.53 -8.89
N LEU A 36 17.86 -4.19 -9.08
CA LEU A 36 17.33 -2.87 -8.75
C LEU A 36 17.56 -2.50 -7.29
N ARG A 37 17.35 -3.45 -6.36
CA ARG A 37 17.64 -3.24 -4.94
C ARG A 37 19.12 -2.95 -4.70
N GLU A 38 20.01 -3.75 -5.27
CA GLU A 38 21.46 -3.56 -5.15
C GLU A 38 21.93 -2.21 -5.72
N ASP A 39 21.26 -1.70 -6.75
CA ASP A 39 21.58 -0.40 -7.33
C ASP A 39 21.10 0.76 -6.45
N PHE A 40 19.93 0.64 -5.83
CA PHE A 40 19.46 1.59 -4.80
C PHE A 40 20.33 1.62 -3.55
N ASP A 41 20.84 0.47 -3.12
CA ASP A 41 21.71 0.37 -1.93
C ASP A 41 23.08 1.04 -2.16
N LYS A 42 23.54 1.15 -3.42
CA LYS A 42 24.78 1.84 -3.78
C LYS A 42 24.62 3.35 -3.80
N ASP A 43 23.50 3.84 -4.36
CA ASP A 43 23.20 5.26 -4.44
C ASP A 43 21.69 5.51 -4.35
N ILE A 44 21.27 6.03 -3.21
CA ILE A 44 19.85 6.35 -2.94
C ILE A 44 19.33 7.53 -3.80
N TYR A 45 20.22 8.31 -4.41
CA TYR A 45 19.88 9.38 -5.35
C TYR A 45 19.87 8.89 -6.80
N PHE A 46 20.19 7.61 -7.04
CA PHE A 46 20.05 6.99 -8.34
C PHE A 46 18.58 7.02 -8.76
N GLY A 47 18.27 7.84 -9.76
CA GLY A 47 16.96 7.85 -10.38
C GLY A 47 16.66 6.50 -11.05
N ILE A 48 15.43 6.04 -10.96
CA ILE A 48 15.00 4.84 -11.69
C ILE A 48 14.99 5.18 -13.18
N SER A 49 15.70 4.40 -14.00
CA SER A 49 15.69 4.58 -15.46
C SER A 49 14.29 4.42 -16.03
N VAL A 50 13.93 5.25 -17.02
CA VAL A 50 12.64 5.18 -17.72
C VAL A 50 12.38 3.80 -18.34
N ASP A 51 13.44 3.11 -18.77
CA ASP A 51 13.37 1.77 -19.39
C ASP A 51 13.12 0.64 -18.38
N THR A 52 13.06 0.95 -17.08
CA THR A 52 12.80 -0.04 -16.04
C THR A 52 11.38 -0.60 -16.20
N CYS A 53 11.17 -1.88 -15.91
CA CYS A 53 9.81 -2.42 -15.95
C CYS A 53 9.02 -1.93 -14.73
N PRO A 54 7.86 -1.26 -14.88
CA PRO A 54 7.08 -0.77 -13.74
C PRO A 54 6.65 -1.87 -12.77
N HIS A 55 6.41 -3.09 -13.26
CA HIS A 55 6.12 -4.22 -12.38
C HIS A 55 7.28 -4.57 -11.45
N ASP A 56 8.53 -4.42 -11.91
CA ASP A 56 9.71 -4.69 -11.08
C ASP A 56 9.82 -3.66 -9.95
N VAL A 57 9.62 -2.37 -10.26
CA VAL A 57 9.60 -1.28 -9.26
C VAL A 57 8.44 -1.46 -8.27
N ALA A 58 7.25 -1.81 -8.77
CA ALA A 58 6.09 -2.11 -7.94
C ALA A 58 6.33 -3.32 -7.01
N THR A 59 7.05 -4.33 -7.49
CA THR A 59 7.48 -5.45 -6.66
C THR A 59 8.44 -4.98 -5.58
N LEU A 60 9.49 -4.27 -5.98
CA LEU A 60 10.52 -3.74 -5.09
C LEU A 60 9.93 -2.89 -3.96
N LEU A 61 8.99 -1.98 -4.25
CA LEU A 61 8.28 -1.18 -3.24
C LEU A 61 7.51 -2.05 -2.23
N LYS A 62 6.80 -3.09 -2.69
CA LYS A 62 6.10 -4.02 -1.77
C LYS A 62 7.09 -4.77 -0.89
N GLU A 63 8.19 -5.25 -1.47
CA GLU A 63 9.20 -5.99 -0.72
C GLU A 63 9.84 -5.10 0.35
N PHE A 64 10.20 -3.87 0.01
CA PHE A 64 10.71 -2.91 0.99
C PHE A 64 9.79 -2.77 2.21
N LEU A 65 8.48 -2.55 2.00
CA LEU A 65 7.49 -2.43 3.09
C LEU A 65 7.36 -3.71 3.91
N ARG A 66 7.41 -4.87 3.23
CA ARG A 66 7.35 -6.20 3.85
C ARG A 66 8.61 -6.53 4.64
N ASP A 67 9.75 -6.05 4.21
CA ASP A 67 11.06 -6.38 4.78
C ASP A 67 11.46 -5.38 5.90
N LEU A 68 10.66 -4.35 6.15
CA LEU A 68 10.86 -3.45 7.30
C LEU A 68 10.96 -4.26 8.60
N PRO A 69 11.93 -3.95 9.50
CA PRO A 69 12.06 -4.64 10.79
C PRO A 69 10.77 -4.58 11.62
N GLU A 70 10.08 -3.44 11.57
CA GLU A 70 8.75 -3.26 12.11
C GLU A 70 7.76 -2.99 10.95
N PRO A 71 6.61 -3.71 10.88
CA PRO A 71 5.58 -3.43 9.89
C PRO A 71 5.12 -1.98 9.92
N LEU A 72 4.69 -1.46 8.78
CA LEU A 72 4.24 -0.07 8.66
C LEU A 72 3.13 0.27 9.67
N LEU A 73 2.21 -0.67 9.94
CA LEU A 73 1.13 -0.53 10.92
C LEU A 73 1.48 -1.06 12.33
N CYS A 74 2.77 -1.22 12.65
CA CYS A 74 3.36 -1.62 13.94
C CYS A 74 2.89 -2.98 14.48
N ASN A 75 3.85 -3.82 14.91
CA ASN A 75 3.53 -5.13 15.50
C ASN A 75 2.67 -5.00 16.77
N THR A 76 2.96 -4.00 17.59
CA THR A 76 2.26 -3.74 18.86
C THR A 76 0.79 -3.38 18.67
N LEU A 77 0.43 -2.82 17.51
CA LEU A 77 -0.94 -2.41 17.18
C LEU A 77 -1.68 -3.45 16.32
N TYR A 78 -0.98 -4.46 15.80
CA TYR A 78 -1.52 -5.46 14.86
C TYR A 78 -2.87 -6.05 15.31
N LEU A 79 -2.92 -6.69 16.49
CA LEU A 79 -4.15 -7.29 17.00
C LEU A 79 -5.24 -6.25 17.28
N THR A 80 -4.86 -5.04 17.66
CA THR A 80 -5.80 -3.95 17.94
C THR A 80 -6.44 -3.45 16.65
N PHE A 81 -5.67 -3.33 15.56
CA PHE A 81 -6.21 -3.06 14.23
C PHE A 81 -7.23 -4.14 13.82
N LEU A 82 -6.91 -5.42 13.97
CA LEU A 82 -7.84 -6.50 13.60
C LEU A 82 -9.14 -6.44 14.41
N LYS A 83 -9.05 -6.19 15.72
CA LYS A 83 -10.22 -6.07 16.61
C LYS A 83 -11.19 -4.96 16.17
N THR A 84 -10.73 -3.94 15.46
CA THR A 84 -11.63 -2.90 14.91
C THR A 84 -12.69 -3.45 13.95
N GLN A 85 -12.45 -4.60 13.32
CA GLN A 85 -13.44 -5.25 12.44
C GLN A 85 -14.68 -5.73 13.19
N ARG A 86 -14.59 -5.89 14.51
CA ARG A 86 -15.73 -6.29 15.35
C ARG A 86 -16.62 -5.11 15.73
N ILE A 87 -16.21 -3.87 15.43
CA ILE A 87 -17.00 -2.66 15.71
C ILE A 87 -18.03 -2.47 14.59
N ARG A 88 -19.30 -2.77 14.89
CA ARG A 88 -20.41 -2.66 13.91
C ARG A 88 -20.72 -1.23 13.48
N ASN A 89 -20.56 -0.26 14.39
CA ASN A 89 -20.81 1.15 14.09
C ASN A 89 -19.61 1.73 13.32
N ARG A 90 -19.81 2.07 12.05
CA ARG A 90 -18.75 2.58 11.16
C ARG A 90 -18.11 3.88 11.64
N ARG A 91 -18.86 4.76 12.32
CA ARG A 91 -18.31 5.99 12.90
C ARG A 91 -17.35 5.68 14.05
N LEU A 92 -17.74 4.76 14.95
CA LEU A 92 -16.87 4.33 16.05
C LEU A 92 -15.66 3.54 15.54
N GLN A 93 -15.82 2.76 14.47
CA GLN A 93 -14.71 2.07 13.82
C GLN A 93 -13.71 3.07 13.23
N LEU A 94 -14.19 4.12 12.54
CA LEU A 94 -13.36 5.20 12.02
C LEU A 94 -12.60 5.91 13.12
N GLU A 95 -13.27 6.24 14.22
CA GLU A 95 -12.68 6.89 15.39
C GLU A 95 -11.58 6.02 16.01
N ALA A 96 -11.85 4.74 16.25
CA ALA A 96 -10.88 3.78 16.77
C ALA A 96 -9.63 3.69 15.86
N ILE A 97 -9.82 3.53 14.55
CA ILE A 97 -8.71 3.49 13.59
C ILE A 97 -7.95 4.82 13.56
N SER A 98 -8.64 5.95 13.68
CA SER A 98 -8.01 7.28 13.75
C SER A 98 -7.09 7.39 14.97
N HIS A 99 -7.50 6.88 16.14
CA HIS A 99 -6.62 6.81 17.30
C HIS A 99 -5.41 5.90 17.08
N LEU A 100 -5.58 4.73 16.45
CA LEU A 100 -4.46 3.84 16.14
C LEU A 100 -3.45 4.49 15.19
N ILE A 101 -3.92 5.21 14.17
CA ILE A 101 -3.03 5.94 13.24
C ILE A 101 -2.25 7.05 13.97
N ARG A 102 -2.83 7.70 14.98
CA ARG A 102 -2.14 8.70 15.81
C ARG A 102 -1.05 8.10 16.70
N LEU A 103 -1.18 6.82 17.08
CA LEU A 103 -0.19 6.11 17.88
C LEU A 103 1.00 5.61 17.04
N LEU A 104 0.89 5.61 15.71
CA LEU A 104 2.00 5.24 14.84
C LEU A 104 3.14 6.24 14.98
N PRO A 105 4.41 5.78 14.95
CA PRO A 105 5.56 6.67 14.80
C PRO A 105 5.38 7.59 13.59
N ILE A 106 5.81 8.85 13.71
CA ILE A 106 5.66 9.87 12.66
C ILE A 106 6.14 9.35 11.28
N PRO A 107 7.32 8.68 11.16
CA PRO A 107 7.77 8.18 9.86
C PRO A 107 6.84 7.11 9.26
N HIS A 108 6.25 6.25 10.09
CA HIS A 108 5.32 5.21 9.66
C HIS A 108 4.02 5.82 9.16
N ARG A 109 3.50 6.80 9.92
CA ARG A 109 2.27 7.51 9.59
C ARG A 109 2.39 8.29 8.29
N ASP A 110 3.48 9.02 8.10
CA ASP A 110 3.71 9.82 6.90
C ASP A 110 3.92 8.92 5.67
N THR A 111 4.68 7.82 5.83
CA THR A 111 4.88 6.83 4.77
C THR A 111 3.57 6.14 4.39
N LEU A 112 2.74 5.80 5.38
CA LEU A 112 1.40 5.26 5.16
C LEU A 112 0.52 6.24 4.39
N TYR A 113 0.54 7.52 4.75
CA TYR A 113 -0.25 8.54 4.04
C TYR A 113 0.12 8.61 2.55
N VAL A 114 1.41 8.79 2.25
CA VAL A 114 1.89 8.90 0.86
C VAL A 114 1.56 7.64 0.07
N LEU A 115 1.76 6.45 0.67
CA LEU A 115 1.38 5.19 0.06
C LEU A 115 -0.12 5.14 -0.26
N LEU A 116 -1.00 5.50 0.68
CA LEU A 116 -2.45 5.44 0.49
C LEU A 116 -2.94 6.41 -0.59
N VAL A 117 -2.34 7.61 -0.66
CA VAL A 117 -2.62 8.59 -1.72
C VAL A 117 -2.24 8.02 -3.08
N PHE A 118 -1.04 7.45 -3.21
CA PHE A 118 -0.60 6.81 -4.44
C PHE A 118 -1.50 5.62 -4.83
N LEU A 119 -1.87 4.74 -3.89
CA LEU A 119 -2.79 3.63 -4.15
C LEU A 119 -4.20 4.10 -4.54
N ALA A 120 -4.63 5.29 -4.10
CA ALA A 120 -5.87 5.90 -4.57
C ALA A 120 -5.75 6.30 -6.05
N LYS A 121 -4.61 6.87 -6.47
CA LYS A 121 -4.34 7.17 -7.89
C LYS A 121 -4.32 5.91 -8.74
N VAL A 122 -3.65 4.83 -8.31
CA VAL A 122 -3.66 3.54 -9.03
C VAL A 122 -5.10 3.02 -9.20
N ALA A 123 -5.89 3.02 -8.12
CA ALA A 123 -7.28 2.59 -8.18
C ALA A 123 -8.17 3.46 -9.10
N ALA A 124 -7.88 4.76 -9.22
CA ALA A 124 -8.63 5.65 -10.11
C ALA A 124 -8.39 5.33 -11.61
N HIS A 125 -7.34 4.57 -11.93
CA HIS A 125 -7.02 4.12 -13.29
C HIS A 125 -7.38 2.63 -13.50
N SER A 126 -8.23 2.03 -12.65
CA SER A 126 -8.56 0.60 -12.75
C SER A 126 -9.43 0.24 -13.94
N ASP A 127 -10.33 1.15 -14.31
CA ASP A 127 -11.42 0.88 -15.25
C ASP A 127 -11.03 1.25 -16.68
N ASP A 128 -11.62 0.55 -17.64
CA ASP A 128 -11.45 0.90 -19.05
C ASP A 128 -12.18 2.21 -19.36
N ILE A 129 -11.53 3.07 -20.12
CA ILE A 129 -12.13 4.33 -20.57
C ILE A 129 -12.72 4.07 -21.95
N TRP A 130 -14.02 4.30 -22.10
CA TRP A 130 -14.77 4.11 -23.34
C TRP A 130 -15.19 5.45 -23.94
N SER A 131 -15.16 5.54 -25.27
CA SER A 131 -15.76 6.65 -26.02
C SER A 131 -17.28 6.53 -26.06
N THR A 132 -17.95 7.63 -26.41
CA THR A 132 -19.40 7.66 -26.65
C THR A 132 -19.85 6.75 -27.80
N GLU A 133 -18.92 6.36 -28.67
CA GLU A 133 -19.15 5.46 -29.81
C GLU A 133 -18.94 3.97 -29.45
N GLY A 134 -18.61 3.68 -28.19
CA GLY A 134 -18.40 2.31 -27.71
C GLY A 134 -17.00 1.74 -27.97
N CYS A 135 -16.04 2.55 -28.45
CA CYS A 135 -14.65 2.13 -28.59
C CYS A 135 -13.87 2.33 -27.27
N CYS A 136 -13.08 1.35 -26.86
CA CYS A 136 -12.18 1.47 -25.72
C CYS A 136 -11.00 2.38 -26.08
N LEU A 137 -10.87 3.50 -25.37
CA LEU A 137 -9.81 4.50 -25.53
C LEU A 137 -8.55 4.13 -24.73
N THR A 138 -8.73 3.54 -23.56
CA THR A 138 -7.62 3.17 -22.68
C THR A 138 -8.01 1.94 -21.87
N ILE A 139 -7.12 0.95 -21.86
CA ILE A 139 -7.27 -0.22 -21.01
C ILE A 139 -6.82 0.18 -19.60
N GLY A 140 -7.72 0.08 -18.63
CA GLY A 140 -7.42 0.35 -17.23
C GLY A 140 -6.50 -0.71 -16.64
N ASN A 141 -5.78 -0.35 -15.58
CA ASN A 141 -4.80 -1.23 -14.95
C ASN A 141 -5.41 -2.42 -14.19
N LYS A 142 -6.75 -2.51 -14.06
CA LYS A 142 -7.50 -3.58 -13.37
C LYS A 142 -7.22 -3.73 -11.87
N MET A 143 -6.58 -2.76 -11.24
CA MET A 143 -6.22 -2.76 -9.83
C MET A 143 -7.09 -1.81 -9.02
N ASP A 144 -8.32 -2.23 -8.77
CA ASP A 144 -9.28 -1.51 -7.94
C ASP A 144 -8.86 -1.43 -6.45
N SER A 145 -9.66 -0.72 -5.66
CA SER A 145 -9.41 -0.57 -4.21
C SER A 145 -9.34 -1.90 -3.46
N ASN A 146 -10.11 -2.91 -3.89
CA ASN A 146 -10.18 -4.21 -3.23
C ASN A 146 -8.94 -5.07 -3.53
N ASN A 147 -8.53 -5.08 -4.80
CA ASN A 147 -7.33 -5.77 -5.26
C ASN A 147 -6.09 -5.19 -4.58
N LEU A 148 -5.97 -3.86 -4.52
CA LEU A 148 -4.86 -3.21 -3.83
C LEU A 148 -4.83 -3.51 -2.33
N ALA A 149 -5.98 -3.48 -1.65
CA ALA A 149 -6.02 -3.84 -0.21
C ALA A 149 -5.56 -5.29 0.03
N THR A 150 -5.99 -6.22 -0.82
CA THR A 150 -5.59 -7.64 -0.77
C THR A 150 -4.08 -7.80 -0.96
N VAL A 151 -3.50 -7.06 -1.92
CA VAL A 151 -2.06 -7.11 -2.19
C VAL A 151 -1.25 -6.47 -1.06
N PHE A 152 -1.69 -5.34 -0.50
CA PHE A 152 -0.87 -4.59 0.46
C PHE A 152 -1.01 -5.06 1.92
N ALA A 153 -2.16 -5.61 2.33
CA ALA A 153 -2.36 -6.08 3.70
C ALA A 153 -1.22 -6.96 4.26
N PRO A 154 -0.75 -8.03 3.59
CA PRO A 154 0.35 -8.84 4.10
C PRO A 154 1.70 -8.12 4.14
N ASN A 155 1.85 -7.01 3.42
CA ASN A 155 3.08 -6.23 3.39
C ASN A 155 3.12 -5.16 4.49
N ILE A 156 1.97 -4.58 4.88
CA ILE A 156 1.92 -3.44 5.83
C ILE A 156 1.27 -3.75 7.18
N LEU A 157 0.38 -4.75 7.25
CA LEU A 157 -0.34 -5.16 8.47
C LEU A 157 -0.13 -6.66 8.69
N ARG A 158 1.00 -7.00 9.29
CA ARG A 158 1.42 -8.38 9.57
C ARG A 158 1.95 -8.49 10.99
N SER A 159 2.01 -9.71 11.50
CA SER A 159 2.70 -10.03 12.75
C SER A 159 4.02 -10.73 12.46
N THR A 160 5.12 -10.27 13.06
CA THR A 160 6.43 -10.95 12.97
C THR A 160 6.83 -11.70 14.25
N HIS A 161 6.07 -11.55 15.33
CA HIS A 161 6.40 -12.13 16.66
C HIS A 161 5.40 -13.17 17.16
N LEU A 162 4.21 -13.27 16.54
CA LEU A 162 3.16 -14.18 16.95
C LEU A 162 3.00 -15.30 15.93
N THR A 163 2.96 -16.53 16.43
CA THR A 163 2.60 -17.74 15.67
C THR A 163 1.14 -18.08 15.94
N PHE A 164 0.36 -18.32 14.90
CA PHE A 164 -1.06 -18.68 15.02
C PHE A 164 -1.33 -20.04 14.34
N SER A 165 -2.46 -20.66 14.67
CA SER A 165 -2.93 -21.80 13.87
C SER A 165 -3.34 -21.34 12.48
N ARG A 166 -3.29 -22.24 11.49
CA ARG A 166 -3.64 -21.92 10.08
C ARG A 166 -5.01 -21.26 9.95
N ASP A 167 -6.02 -21.76 10.67
CA ASP A 167 -7.37 -21.19 10.64
C ASP A 167 -7.40 -19.76 11.17
N LYS A 168 -6.64 -19.50 12.24
CA LYS A 168 -6.53 -18.18 12.84
C LYS A 168 -5.72 -17.22 11.98
N GLU A 169 -4.69 -17.69 11.28
CA GLU A 169 -3.94 -16.90 10.29
C GLU A 169 -4.84 -16.46 9.14
N GLN A 170 -5.69 -17.36 8.64
CA GLN A 170 -6.64 -17.04 7.56
C GLN A 170 -7.69 -16.01 8.00
N GLU A 171 -8.27 -16.17 9.20
CA GLU A 171 -9.19 -15.19 9.80
C GLU A 171 -8.48 -13.83 9.95
N ASN A 172 -7.30 -13.82 10.56
CA ASN A 172 -6.52 -12.61 10.79
C ASN A 172 -6.15 -11.91 9.48
N MET A 173 -5.81 -12.66 8.43
CA MET A 173 -5.50 -12.10 7.11
C MET A 173 -6.73 -11.46 6.47
N SER A 174 -7.90 -12.11 6.57
CA SER A 174 -9.16 -11.52 6.11
C SER A 174 -9.46 -10.20 6.83
N ASP A 175 -9.31 -10.18 8.15
CA ASP A 175 -9.47 -8.97 8.96
C ASP A 175 -8.45 -7.89 8.58
N ALA A 176 -7.19 -8.26 8.33
CA ALA A 176 -6.15 -7.33 7.91
C ALA A 176 -6.48 -6.66 6.57
N ILE A 177 -6.95 -7.45 5.59
CA ILE A 177 -7.41 -6.94 4.29
C ILE A 177 -8.56 -5.96 4.48
N ASN A 178 -9.52 -6.29 5.34
CA ASN A 178 -10.67 -5.41 5.63
C ASN A 178 -10.24 -4.10 6.32
N VAL A 179 -9.26 -4.15 7.23
CA VAL A 179 -8.67 -2.95 7.84
C VAL A 179 -8.01 -2.07 6.77
N VAL A 180 -7.13 -2.63 5.94
CA VAL A 180 -6.42 -1.86 4.90
C VAL A 180 -7.41 -1.26 3.90
N ARG A 181 -8.45 -2.01 3.51
CA ARG A 181 -9.53 -1.48 2.66
C ARG A 181 -10.23 -0.29 3.32
N PHE A 182 -10.60 -0.41 4.59
CA PHE A 182 -11.27 0.66 5.32
C PHE A 182 -10.40 1.90 5.46
N VAL A 183 -9.12 1.72 5.80
CA VAL A 183 -8.14 2.81 5.91
C VAL A 183 -7.99 3.53 4.58
N LYS A 184 -7.82 2.80 3.47
CA LYS A 184 -7.73 3.38 2.12
C LYS A 184 -8.97 4.20 1.77
N GLN A 185 -10.17 3.64 1.96
CA GLN A 185 -11.43 4.32 1.65
C GLN A 185 -11.64 5.60 2.47
N ASN A 186 -11.09 5.66 3.68
CA ASN A 186 -11.27 6.79 4.59
C ASN A 186 -9.99 7.64 4.75
N THR A 187 -9.04 7.55 3.81
CA THR A 187 -7.73 8.24 3.90
C THR A 187 -7.90 9.74 4.18
N CYS A 188 -8.83 10.43 3.47
CA CYS A 188 -9.08 11.85 3.71
C CYS A 188 -9.51 12.14 5.16
N LEU A 189 -10.47 11.37 5.69
CA LEU A 189 -10.99 11.58 7.05
C LEU A 189 -9.97 11.24 8.14
N LEU A 190 -9.15 10.22 7.89
CA LEU A 190 -8.14 9.75 8.85
C LEU A 190 -6.95 10.70 8.97
N PHE A 191 -6.55 11.36 7.87
CA PHE A 191 -5.33 12.17 7.81
C PHE A 191 -5.55 13.68 7.77
N LEU A 192 -6.72 14.19 7.37
CA LEU A 192 -7.02 15.62 7.36
C LEU A 192 -6.85 16.31 8.73
N PRO A 193 -7.23 15.71 9.87
CA PRO A 193 -6.97 16.31 11.19
C PRO A 193 -5.48 16.40 11.54
N LEU A 194 -4.65 15.51 10.98
CA LEU A 194 -3.21 15.46 11.26
C LEU A 194 -2.46 16.54 10.48
N MET A 195 -2.91 16.86 9.26
CA MET A 195 -2.30 17.92 8.43
C MET A 195 -2.58 19.33 8.96
N ARG A 196 -3.59 19.51 9.82
CA ARG A 196 -3.90 20.80 10.45
C ARG A 196 -3.08 21.08 11.72
N GLN A 197 -2.32 20.09 12.19
CA GLN A 197 -1.54 20.17 13.43
C GLN A 197 -0.01 20.20 13.16
N ALA A 198 0.39 20.24 11.89
CA ALA A 198 1.76 20.29 11.43
C ALA A 198 2.16 21.69 10.98
#